data_AF-C4JEV5-F1
#
_entry.id   AF-C4JEV5-F1
#
_cell.length_a   1.000
_cell.length_b   1.000
_cell.length_c   1.000
_cell.angle_alpha   90.00
_cell.angle_beta   90.00
_cell.angle_gamma   90.00
#
_symmetry.space_group_name_H-M   'P 1'
#
loop_
_entity.id
_entity.type
_entity.pdbx_description
1 polymer ?
#
loop_
_entity_poly.entity_id
_entity_poly.type
_entity_poly.pdbx_seq_one_letter_code
_entity_poly.pdbx_strand_id
1 'polypeptide(L)'
;MSNAEFSEFFLAHGIDFERNPRSPLEVEFRRLAHKRGWTEKNGLFKKHWHECLVSELRFRFRDVLRCKTKHEALKALCDMIVDEQETEEITRYMHPINKTEFLKRMDTSSTKACIKILRRYGIINLIEWIDSQREQTYPVRFPSTRQYGKYTGHTKNFVPSSVIRQVPILKVLLR
;
A
#
# COMPACT_ATOMS: atom_id res chain seq x y z
N MET A 1 -6.71 21.57 -10.80
CA MET A 1 -6.37 20.16 -10.49
C MET A 1 -7.49 19.59 -9.64
N SER A 2 -8.08 18.45 -10.01
CA SER A 2 -9.19 17.87 -9.23
C SER A 2 -8.69 17.34 -7.90
N ASN A 3 -9.39 17.64 -6.80
CA ASN A 3 -9.09 17.13 -5.45
C ASN A 3 -9.18 15.58 -5.31
N ALA A 4 -9.50 14.87 -6.39
CA ALA A 4 -9.72 13.42 -6.43
C ALA A 4 -8.42 12.58 -6.28
N GLU A 5 -7.25 13.21 -6.31
CA GLU A 5 -5.94 12.53 -6.31
C GLU A 5 -5.26 12.47 -4.93
N PHE A 6 -5.84 13.14 -3.92
CA PHE A 6 -5.19 13.32 -2.63
C PHE A 6 -5.99 12.71 -1.48
N SER A 7 -5.26 12.19 -0.49
CA SER A 7 -5.86 11.79 0.78
C SER A 7 -6.40 13.01 1.53
N GLU A 8 -7.39 12.76 2.38
CA GLU A 8 -8.02 13.78 3.22
C GLU A 8 -6.99 14.53 4.08
N PHE A 9 -5.91 13.86 4.50
CA PHE A 9 -4.84 14.48 5.29
C PHE A 9 -4.16 15.64 4.56
N PHE A 10 -3.75 15.44 3.30
CA PHE A 10 -3.12 16.51 2.52
C PHE A 10 -4.12 17.60 2.12
N LEU A 11 -5.40 17.27 1.96
CA LEU A 11 -6.42 18.29 1.74
C LEU A 11 -6.62 19.17 2.99
N ALA A 12 -6.68 18.56 4.18
CA ALA A 12 -6.87 19.28 5.44
C ALA A 12 -5.65 20.13 5.83
N HIS A 13 -4.44 19.62 5.60
CA HIS A 13 -3.21 20.27 6.06
C HIS A 13 -2.41 20.97 4.96
N GLY A 14 -2.83 20.88 3.69
CA GLY A 14 -2.05 21.32 2.54
C GLY A 14 -2.63 22.45 1.71
N ILE A 15 -3.53 23.27 2.26
CA ILE A 15 -4.18 24.39 1.53
C ILE A 15 -3.18 25.29 0.79
N ASP A 16 -2.01 25.52 1.40
CA ASP A 16 -0.91 26.31 0.84
C ASP A 16 0.33 25.45 0.53
N PHE A 17 0.21 24.12 0.48
CA PHE A 17 1.32 23.20 0.28
C PHE A 17 1.30 22.61 -1.14
N GLU A 18 2.29 22.98 -1.95
CA GLU A 18 2.45 22.40 -3.28
C GLU A 18 3.06 20.99 -3.18
N ARG A 19 2.18 20.00 -3.33
CA ARG A 19 2.53 18.58 -3.27
C ARG A 19 3.14 18.11 -4.59
N ASN A 20 4.19 17.29 -4.49
CA ASN A 20 4.68 16.48 -5.59
C ASN A 20 4.09 15.05 -5.47
N PRO A 21 3.13 14.65 -6.34
CA PRO A 21 2.51 13.33 -6.26
C PRO A 21 3.45 12.17 -6.58
N ARG A 22 4.60 12.44 -7.21
CA ARG A 22 5.60 11.42 -7.59
C ARG A 22 6.73 11.24 -6.57
N SER A 23 6.83 12.13 -5.59
CA SER A 23 7.79 12.01 -4.49
C SER A 23 7.29 10.99 -3.47
N PRO A 24 8.18 10.22 -2.78
CA PRO A 24 7.79 9.33 -1.70
C PRO A 24 6.90 10.02 -0.65
N LEU A 25 5.96 9.26 -0.09
CA LEU A 25 5.01 9.77 0.88
C LEU A 25 5.72 10.38 2.10
N GLU A 26 6.75 9.73 2.60
CA GLU A 26 7.51 10.23 3.75
C GLU A 26 8.22 11.55 3.43
N VAL A 27 8.79 11.69 2.22
CA VAL A 27 9.46 12.92 1.79
C VAL A 27 8.45 14.07 1.73
N GLU A 28 7.28 13.85 1.12
CA GLU A 28 6.22 14.87 1.08
C GLU A 28 5.68 15.20 2.46
N PHE A 29 5.51 14.21 3.33
CA PHE A 29 5.11 14.43 4.71
C PHE A 29 6.15 15.27 5.46
N ARG A 30 7.44 14.97 5.33
CA ARG A 30 8.52 15.76 5.97
C ARG A 30 8.55 17.20 5.48
N ARG A 31 8.36 17.44 4.17
CA ARG A 31 8.23 18.79 3.60
C ARG A 31 7.05 19.54 4.23
N LEU A 32 5.89 18.89 4.34
CA LEU A 32 4.71 19.46 4.99
C LEU A 32 4.94 19.70 6.49
N ALA A 33 5.52 18.73 7.19
CA ALA A 33 5.83 18.80 8.62
C ALA A 33 6.78 19.97 8.92
N HIS A 34 7.82 20.16 8.12
CA HIS A 34 8.72 21.30 8.21
C HIS A 34 7.95 22.62 8.04
N LYS A 35 7.11 22.72 7.00
CA LYS A 35 6.27 23.90 6.76
C LYS A 35 5.29 24.20 7.91
N ARG A 36 4.80 23.18 8.59
CA ARG A 36 3.84 23.30 9.71
C ARG A 36 4.52 23.37 11.10
N GLY A 37 5.85 23.29 11.19
CA GLY A 37 6.56 23.27 12.47
C GLY A 37 6.31 21.99 13.29
N TRP A 38 5.92 20.88 12.64
CA TRP A 38 5.76 19.60 13.31
C TRP A 38 7.13 18.94 13.47
N THR A 39 7.59 18.80 14.71
CA THR A 39 8.92 18.29 15.02
C THR A 39 8.82 17.07 15.94
N GLU A 40 9.91 16.33 16.08
CA GLU A 40 9.97 15.25 17.07
C GLU A 40 9.91 15.80 18.50
N LYS A 41 10.49 16.98 18.74
CA LYS A 41 10.56 17.63 20.07
C LYS A 41 9.19 17.94 20.64
N ASN A 42 8.25 18.38 19.80
CA ASN A 42 6.87 18.68 20.23
C ASN A 42 5.91 17.49 20.07
N GLY A 43 6.42 16.32 19.66
CA GLY A 43 5.62 15.10 19.48
C GLY A 43 4.65 15.13 18.30
N LEU A 44 4.48 16.27 17.62
CA LEU A 44 3.52 16.44 16.54
C LEU A 44 3.94 15.69 15.28
N PHE A 45 5.24 15.53 15.02
CA PHE A 45 5.73 14.78 13.86
C PHE A 45 5.19 13.34 13.86
N LYS A 46 5.38 12.61 14.96
CA LYS A 46 4.94 11.21 15.08
C LYS A 46 3.42 11.08 15.00
N LYS A 47 2.69 12.01 15.64
CA LYS A 47 1.23 12.03 15.62
C LYS A 47 0.69 12.23 14.20
N HIS A 48 1.14 13.28 13.51
CA HIS A 48 0.67 13.59 12.17
C HIS A 48 1.18 12.62 11.12
N TRP A 49 2.35 11.99 11.33
CA TRP A 49 2.80 10.91 10.45
C TRP A 49 1.84 9.71 10.52
N HIS A 50 1.41 9.34 11.73
CA HIS A 50 0.42 8.29 11.92
C HIS A 50 -0.90 8.62 11.23
N GLU A 51 -1.42 9.84 11.40
CA GLU A 51 -2.64 10.31 10.74
C GLU A 51 -2.52 10.32 9.20
N CYS A 52 -1.38 10.77 8.69
CA CYS A 52 -1.05 10.77 7.27
C CYS A 52 -1.10 9.35 6.69
N LEU A 53 -0.42 8.39 7.33
CA LEU A 53 -0.42 6.98 6.90
C LEU A 53 -1.82 6.37 6.88
N VAL A 54 -2.63 6.61 7.92
CA VAL A 54 -4.01 6.12 7.98
C VAL A 54 -4.84 6.69 6.84
N SER A 55 -4.74 8.01 6.62
CA SER A 55 -5.51 8.70 5.58
C SER A 55 -5.11 8.24 4.18
N GLU A 56 -3.81 8.12 3.89
CA GLU A 56 -3.33 7.63 2.60
C GLU A 56 -3.74 6.18 2.35
N LEU A 57 -3.61 5.27 3.33
CA LEU A 57 -4.07 3.90 3.15
C LEU A 57 -5.58 3.81 2.94
N ARG A 58 -6.38 4.56 3.71
CA ARG A 58 -7.84 4.61 3.48
C ARG A 58 -8.18 5.13 2.11
N PHE A 59 -7.48 6.16 1.64
CA PHE A 59 -7.68 6.72 0.31
C PHE A 59 -7.34 5.71 -0.79
N ARG A 60 -6.18 5.05 -0.70
CA ARG A 60 -5.71 4.08 -1.70
C ARG A 60 -6.55 2.81 -1.72
N PHE A 61 -6.96 2.33 -0.55
CA PHE A 61 -7.79 1.13 -0.41
C PHE A 61 -9.29 1.46 -0.31
N ARG A 62 -9.73 2.66 -0.71
CA ARG A 62 -11.12 3.11 -0.54
C ARG A 62 -12.14 2.15 -1.14
N ASP A 63 -11.84 1.59 -2.31
CA ASP A 63 -12.77 0.70 -3.01
C ASP A 63 -12.83 -0.67 -2.32
N VAL A 64 -11.69 -1.19 -1.88
CA VAL A 64 -11.60 -2.39 -1.04
C VAL A 64 -12.38 -2.21 0.28
N LEU A 65 -12.33 -1.02 0.87
CA LEU A 65 -12.99 -0.71 2.13
C LEU A 65 -14.48 -0.44 2.02
N ARG A 66 -14.98 -0.12 0.82
CA ARG A 66 -16.40 0.07 0.52
C ARG A 66 -17.12 -1.25 0.22
N CYS A 67 -16.39 -2.33 -0.02
CA CYS A 67 -16.95 -3.66 -0.23
C CYS A 67 -17.81 -4.10 0.97
N LYS A 68 -18.98 -4.67 0.70
CA LYS A 68 -19.93 -5.07 1.74
C LYS A 68 -19.55 -6.41 2.36
N THR A 69 -18.89 -7.27 1.59
CA THR A 69 -18.46 -8.59 2.05
C THR A 69 -16.94 -8.71 2.09
N LYS A 70 -16.46 -9.59 2.97
CA LYS A 70 -15.03 -9.94 3.03
C LYS A 70 -14.53 -10.49 1.69
N HIS A 71 -15.34 -11.25 0.98
CA HIS A 71 -14.96 -11.85 -0.29
C HIS A 71 -14.79 -10.79 -1.38
N GLU A 72 -15.74 -9.87 -1.51
CA GLU A 72 -15.62 -8.71 -2.39
C GLU A 72 -14.36 -7.89 -2.09
N ALA A 73 -14.10 -7.60 -0.81
CA ALA A 73 -12.91 -6.86 -0.40
C ALA A 73 -11.61 -7.59 -0.79
N LEU A 74 -11.55 -8.91 -0.58
CA LEU A 74 -10.39 -9.71 -0.98
C LEU A 74 -10.23 -9.79 -2.49
N LYS A 75 -11.33 -9.85 -3.24
CA LYS A 75 -11.30 -9.86 -4.70
C LYS A 75 -10.75 -8.53 -5.23
N ALA A 76 -11.32 -7.41 -4.77
CA ALA A 76 -10.82 -6.08 -5.11
C ALA A 76 -9.35 -5.89 -4.72
N LEU A 77 -8.92 -6.48 -3.60
CA LEU A 77 -7.52 -6.46 -3.18
C LEU A 77 -6.60 -7.28 -4.11
N CYS A 78 -7.06 -8.44 -4.59
CA CYS A 78 -6.33 -9.20 -5.61
C CYS A 78 -6.20 -8.38 -6.89
N ASP A 79 -7.30 -7.81 -7.37
CA ASP A 79 -7.32 -7.01 -8.60
C ASP A 79 -6.38 -5.79 -8.49
N MET A 80 -6.32 -5.16 -7.32
CA MET A 80 -5.46 -4.00 -7.04
C MET A 80 -3.97 -4.34 -6.94
N ILE A 81 -3.61 -5.47 -6.33
CA ILE A 81 -2.20 -5.79 -6.02
C ILE A 81 -1.52 -6.60 -7.13
N VAL A 82 -2.28 -7.40 -7.86
CA VAL A 82 -1.76 -8.28 -8.93
C VAL A 82 -1.68 -7.52 -10.27
N ASP A 83 -1.26 -6.26 -10.23
CA ASP A 83 -1.27 -5.39 -11.41
C ASP A 83 -0.20 -5.73 -12.48
N GLU A 84 -0.38 -5.13 -13.67
CA GLU A 84 -0.22 -5.65 -15.03
C GLU A 84 1.19 -5.95 -15.56
N GLN A 85 2.24 -5.32 -15.03
CA GLN A 85 3.57 -5.40 -15.66
C GLN A 85 4.42 -6.60 -15.20
N GLU A 86 3.89 -7.45 -14.33
CA GLU A 86 4.56 -8.68 -13.87
C GLU A 86 4.70 -9.77 -14.94
N THR A 87 3.98 -9.66 -16.06
CA THR A 87 4.02 -10.73 -17.06
C THR A 87 5.33 -10.83 -17.80
N GLU A 88 6.01 -9.73 -18.10
CA GLU A 88 7.25 -9.77 -18.90
C GLU A 88 8.49 -10.22 -18.12
N GLU A 89 8.54 -9.99 -16.81
CA GLU A 89 9.66 -10.49 -15.97
C GLU A 89 9.43 -11.90 -15.44
N ILE A 90 8.18 -12.28 -15.11
CA ILE A 90 7.86 -13.65 -14.69
C ILE A 90 8.00 -14.63 -15.85
N THR A 91 7.57 -14.28 -17.06
CA THR A 91 7.74 -15.12 -18.27
C THR A 91 9.20 -15.40 -18.60
N ARG A 92 10.15 -14.56 -18.15
CA ARG A 92 11.59 -14.76 -18.35
C ARG A 92 12.19 -15.88 -17.50
N TYR A 93 11.57 -16.25 -16.37
CA TYR A 93 12.14 -17.22 -15.42
C TYR A 93 11.18 -18.34 -14.97
N MET A 94 9.89 -18.23 -15.26
CA MET A 94 8.90 -19.29 -15.10
C MET A 94 8.03 -19.36 -16.37
N HIS A 95 7.67 -20.56 -16.82
CA HIS A 95 6.93 -20.82 -18.06
C HIS A 95 5.85 -19.76 -18.35
N PRO A 96 5.73 -19.29 -19.61
CA PRO A 96 5.01 -18.08 -19.95
C PRO A 96 3.51 -18.32 -19.84
N ILE A 97 2.93 -18.01 -18.68
CA ILE A 97 1.48 -17.92 -18.54
C ILE A 97 1.13 -16.46 -18.83
N ASN A 98 0.46 -16.22 -19.95
CA ASN A 98 -0.10 -14.92 -20.32
C ASN A 98 -0.96 -14.37 -19.17
N LYS A 99 -0.92 -13.05 -18.86
CA LYS A 99 -1.70 -12.39 -17.77
C LYS A 99 -3.17 -12.75 -17.87
N THR A 100 -3.72 -12.72 -19.08
CA THR A 100 -5.11 -13.07 -19.33
C THR A 100 -5.39 -14.51 -18.92
N GLU A 101 -4.43 -15.41 -19.12
CA GLU A 101 -4.53 -16.81 -18.74
C GLU A 101 -4.24 -17.03 -17.24
N PHE A 102 -3.32 -16.27 -16.64
CA PHE A 102 -3.03 -16.30 -15.21
C PHE A 102 -4.20 -15.76 -14.39
N LEU A 103 -4.78 -14.62 -14.78
CA LEU A 103 -6.01 -14.08 -14.19
C LEU A 103 -7.23 -14.94 -14.49
N LYS A 104 -7.34 -15.56 -15.69
CA LYS A 104 -8.37 -16.57 -15.96
C LYS A 104 -8.20 -17.83 -15.09
N ARG A 105 -6.97 -18.17 -14.70
CA ARG A 105 -6.64 -19.29 -13.79
C ARG A 105 -6.73 -18.89 -12.31
N MET A 106 -6.76 -17.60 -11.99
CA MET A 106 -6.97 -17.12 -10.63
C MET A 106 -8.43 -17.31 -10.27
N ASP A 107 -8.68 -18.42 -9.59
CA ASP A 107 -9.94 -18.64 -8.94
C ASP A 107 -10.11 -17.60 -7.82
N THR A 108 -10.91 -16.56 -8.07
CA THR A 108 -11.38 -15.63 -7.03
C THR A 108 -12.81 -15.97 -6.61
N SER A 109 -13.29 -17.19 -6.82
CA SER A 109 -14.68 -17.60 -6.49
C SER A 109 -14.94 -17.63 -4.98
N SER A 110 -13.88 -17.72 -4.17
CA SER A 110 -14.02 -17.83 -2.72
C SER A 110 -12.97 -17.04 -1.96
N THR A 111 -13.30 -16.72 -0.69
CA THR A 111 -12.37 -16.10 0.26
C THR A 111 -11.05 -16.89 0.40
N LYS A 112 -11.11 -18.23 0.42
CA LYS A 112 -9.91 -19.07 0.54
C LYS A 112 -9.01 -18.94 -0.67
N ALA A 113 -9.61 -18.87 -1.86
CA ALA A 113 -8.88 -18.77 -3.11
C ALA A 113 -8.19 -17.40 -3.25
N CYS A 114 -8.87 -16.29 -2.93
CA CYS A 114 -8.25 -14.96 -2.85
C CYS A 114 -7.08 -14.91 -1.85
N ILE A 115 -7.25 -15.46 -0.64
CA ILE A 115 -6.16 -15.50 0.36
C ILE A 115 -4.97 -16.30 -0.18
N LYS A 116 -5.20 -17.41 -0.89
CA LYS A 116 -4.15 -18.22 -1.49
C LYS A 116 -3.38 -17.43 -2.56
N ILE A 117 -4.07 -16.64 -3.38
CA ILE A 117 -3.48 -15.75 -4.37
C ILE A 117 -2.58 -14.71 -3.68
N LEU A 118 -3.12 -13.96 -2.71
CA LEU A 118 -2.37 -12.91 -2.01
C LEU A 118 -1.15 -13.46 -1.27
N ARG A 119 -1.25 -14.67 -0.69
CA ARG A 119 -0.10 -15.35 -0.07
C ARG A 119 0.98 -15.75 -1.08
N ARG A 120 0.59 -16.17 -2.28
CA ARG A 120 1.53 -16.52 -3.36
C ARG A 120 2.22 -15.29 -3.92
N TYR A 121 1.51 -14.16 -3.96
CA TYR A 121 2.09 -12.88 -4.38
C TYR A 121 3.23 -12.44 -3.45
N GLY A 122 3.12 -12.74 -2.16
CA GLY A 122 4.14 -12.48 -1.15
C GLY A 122 3.76 -11.36 -0.19
N ILE A 123 4.58 -11.19 0.85
CA ILE A 123 4.40 -10.13 1.85
C ILE A 123 4.89 -8.83 1.24
N ILE A 124 4.14 -7.73 1.45
CA ILE A 124 4.54 -6.39 0.99
C ILE A 124 4.60 -5.40 2.16
N ASN A 125 5.50 -4.43 2.06
CA ASN A 125 5.47 -3.26 2.94
C ASN A 125 4.44 -2.27 2.39
N LEU A 126 3.44 -1.90 3.18
CA LEU A 126 2.36 -1.01 2.70
C LEU A 126 2.84 0.42 2.43
N ILE A 127 3.89 0.91 3.10
CA ILE A 127 4.47 2.23 2.83
C ILE A 127 5.18 2.21 1.48
N GLU A 128 6.04 1.22 1.26
CA GLU A 128 6.70 1.05 -0.04
C GLU A 128 5.70 0.79 -1.16
N TRP A 129 4.61 0.07 -0.87
CA TRP A 129 3.54 -0.10 -1.85
C TRP A 129 2.96 1.27 -2.24
N ILE A 130 2.64 2.14 -1.27
CA ILE A 130 2.20 3.52 -1.59
C ILE A 130 3.25 4.25 -2.42
N ASP A 131 4.52 4.18 -2.05
CA ASP A 131 5.61 4.89 -2.74
C ASP A 131 5.78 4.35 -4.16
N SER A 132 5.70 3.03 -4.36
CA SER A 132 5.76 2.41 -5.68
C SER A 132 4.66 2.89 -6.61
N GLN A 133 3.44 3.08 -6.08
CA GLN A 133 2.33 3.64 -6.85
C GLN A 133 2.54 5.12 -7.22
N ARG A 134 3.30 5.87 -6.40
CA ARG A 134 3.61 7.29 -6.64
C ARG A 134 4.73 7.45 -7.65
N GLU A 135 5.76 6.63 -7.51
CA GLU A 135 6.96 6.63 -8.35
C GLU A 135 6.78 5.85 -9.65
N GLN A 136 5.66 5.13 -9.80
CA GLN A 136 5.39 4.22 -10.91
C GLN A 136 6.45 3.09 -10.99
N THR A 137 6.81 2.54 -9.83
CA THR A 137 7.74 1.42 -9.66
C THR A 137 7.01 0.22 -9.05
N TYR A 138 7.73 -0.88 -8.80
CA TYR A 138 7.16 -2.06 -8.16
C TYR A 138 7.41 -2.08 -6.65
N PRO A 139 6.42 -2.54 -5.86
CA PRO A 139 6.63 -2.76 -4.44
C PRO A 139 7.65 -3.89 -4.23
N VAL A 140 8.50 -3.73 -3.22
CA VAL A 140 9.36 -4.83 -2.77
C VAL A 140 8.49 -5.92 -2.15
N ARG A 141 8.77 -7.16 -2.56
CA ARG A 141 8.05 -8.35 -2.11
C ARG A 141 8.98 -9.25 -1.31
N PHE A 142 8.42 -9.85 -0.27
CA PHE A 142 9.16 -10.71 0.63
C PHE A 142 8.55 -12.12 0.59
N PRO A 143 9.33 -13.16 0.27
CA PRO A 143 8.88 -14.54 0.29
C PRO A 143 8.64 -15.08 1.72
N SER A 144 9.06 -14.35 2.76
CA SER A 144 8.85 -14.76 4.15
C SER A 144 8.79 -13.59 5.13
N THR A 145 8.09 -13.79 6.24
CA THR A 145 8.02 -12.85 7.36
C THR A 145 9.40 -12.54 7.93
N ARG A 146 10.34 -13.49 7.90
CA ARG A 146 11.72 -13.29 8.34
C ARG A 146 12.46 -12.26 7.48
N GLN A 147 12.32 -12.34 6.16
CA GLN A 147 12.96 -11.36 5.26
C GLN A 147 12.29 -9.99 5.37
N TYR A 148 10.96 -9.95 5.46
CA TYR A 148 10.22 -8.72 5.75
C TYR A 148 10.66 -8.07 7.08
N GLY A 149 10.84 -8.87 8.14
CA GLY A 149 11.30 -8.40 9.44
C GLY A 149 12.73 -7.84 9.42
N LYS A 150 13.65 -8.51 8.71
CA LYS A 150 15.00 -7.97 8.47
C LYS A 150 14.94 -6.62 7.75
N TYR A 151 14.19 -6.58 6.66
CA TYR A 151 14.02 -5.39 5.84
C TYR A 151 13.50 -4.20 6.66
N THR A 152 12.34 -4.36 7.32
CA THR A 152 11.75 -3.30 8.16
C THR A 152 12.63 -2.94 9.36
N GLY A 153 13.40 -3.89 9.90
CA GLY A 153 14.40 -3.63 10.93
C GLY A 153 15.51 -2.68 10.49
N HIS A 154 15.95 -2.79 9.23
CA HIS A 154 16.97 -1.92 8.63
C HIS A 154 16.40 -0.57 8.19
N THR A 155 15.27 -0.56 7.48
CA THR A 155 14.71 0.67 6.89
C THR A 155 13.90 1.50 7.88
N LYS A 156 13.48 0.89 9.01
CA LYS A 156 12.56 1.49 9.99
C LYS A 156 11.18 1.84 9.42
N ASN A 157 10.85 1.35 8.22
CA ASN A 157 9.55 1.53 7.57
C ASN A 157 8.49 0.58 8.18
N PHE A 158 8.19 0.76 9.45
CA PHE A 158 7.17 -0.03 10.14
C PHE A 158 5.78 0.54 9.89
N VAL A 159 4.84 -0.30 9.44
CA VAL A 159 3.42 0.06 9.47
C VAL A 159 2.90 -0.15 10.90
N PRO A 160 2.45 0.90 11.61
CA PRO A 160 2.01 0.75 12.99
C PRO A 160 0.79 -0.19 13.09
N SER A 161 0.74 -1.03 14.10
CA SER A 161 -0.38 -1.97 14.32
C SER A 161 -1.72 -1.25 14.48
N SER A 162 -1.72 -0.02 15.00
CA SER A 162 -2.90 0.85 15.06
C SER A 162 -3.44 1.21 13.68
N VAL A 163 -2.58 1.39 12.67
CA VAL A 163 -3.01 1.60 11.27
C VAL A 163 -3.69 0.34 10.75
N ILE A 164 -3.07 -0.82 10.95
CA ILE A 164 -3.60 -2.12 10.49
C ILE A 164 -4.92 -2.50 11.17
N ARG A 165 -5.14 -2.08 12.42
CA ARG A 165 -6.43 -2.27 13.11
C ARG A 165 -7.56 -1.48 12.46
N GLN A 166 -7.26 -0.33 11.85
CA GLN A 166 -8.25 0.47 11.15
C GLN A 166 -8.57 -0.06 9.75
N VAL A 167 -7.73 -0.95 9.22
CA VAL A 167 -7.89 -1.53 7.88
C VAL A 167 -7.65 -3.06 7.93
N PRO A 168 -8.51 -3.84 8.63
CA PRO A 168 -8.20 -5.23 8.99
C PRO A 168 -7.96 -6.17 7.82
N ILE A 169 -8.56 -5.88 6.66
CA ILE A 169 -8.41 -6.67 5.45
C ILE A 169 -6.96 -6.72 4.97
N LEU A 170 -6.18 -5.65 5.16
CA LEU A 170 -4.78 -5.57 4.75
C LEU A 170 -3.85 -6.46 5.58
N LYS A 171 -4.32 -7.03 6.71
CA LYS A 171 -3.55 -8.02 7.48
C LYS A 171 -3.14 -9.23 6.65
N VAL A 172 -3.87 -9.54 5.57
CA VAL A 172 -3.53 -10.65 4.67
C VAL A 172 -2.20 -10.41 3.94
N LEU A 173 -1.77 -9.16 3.79
CA LEU A 173 -0.56 -8.75 3.07
C LEU A 173 0.69 -8.71 3.96
N LEU A 174 0.50 -8.87 5.27
CA LEU A 174 1.55 -8.76 6.29
C LEU A 174 1.88 -10.11 6.94
N ARG A 175 1.37 -11.22 6.39
CA ARG A 175 1.38 -12.55 7.01
C ARG A 175 2.17 -13.57 6.22
#